data_AF-A0A1E4FH16-F1
#
_entry.id   AF-A0A1E4FH16-F1
#
_cell.length_a   1.000
_cell.length_b   1.000
_cell.length_c   1.000
_cell.angle_alpha   90.00
_cell.angle_beta   90.00
_cell.angle_gamma   90.00
#
_symmetry.space_group_name_H-M   'P 1'
#
loop_
_entity.id
_entity.type
_entity.pdbx_description
1 polymer ?
#
loop_
_entity_poly.entity_id
_entity_poly.type
_entity_poly.pdbx_seq_one_letter_code
_entity_poly.pdbx_strand_id
1 'polypeptide(L)'
;MKVALLALGLTALGQAQGMAESLKSEFHKEEELGAKPVGTGELGTIKSLMADSNVRIIALQILREDMDESLVAPLTAWVQAGHSLWIYDARITPMFGFQPILMKKNQFTNKDEKGKLAGRGLEGVGAVALAVGQSPINTGVGQVSCFLPKVGDEQYGAVNVTADTQPLLRLTYNAPALAAYRREGRGMIVFKPLLWPEALSGDRFQSNLLEFSAGFQVPGPAGTDKIGKPPGPNAEYVQGHPADGTTVAPALVNTTVPEPKNDRVVALPKNTENKDEMDVIGEGTLVGQITNEKLSFETGTSSVKLTRAEVERVELSTAGQLDKVFWRDGHTSTGLLLDKKLEIDINGESRTVEKKLVRKFRWSKEVAQQ
;
A
#
# COMPACT_ATOMS: atom_id res chain seq x y z
N MET A 1 -52.88 19.45 -15.94
CA MET A 1 -51.93 19.92 -14.90
C MET A 1 -51.36 18.68 -14.22
N LYS A 2 -50.09 18.34 -14.45
CA LYS A 2 -48.92 18.79 -13.65
C LYS A 2 -49.02 18.22 -12.22
N VAL A 3 -48.13 17.38 -11.68
CA VAL A 3 -46.70 17.10 -11.94
C VAL A 3 -46.38 15.69 -11.42
N ALA A 4 -45.66 14.89 -12.22
CA ALA A 4 -44.87 13.76 -11.74
C ALA A 4 -43.60 14.30 -11.06
N LEU A 5 -43.34 13.94 -9.80
CA LEU A 5 -42.02 14.15 -9.20
C LEU A 5 -41.40 12.79 -8.89
N LEU A 6 -40.51 12.39 -9.79
CA LEU A 6 -39.41 11.48 -9.53
C LEU A 6 -38.68 11.93 -8.25
N ALA A 7 -38.73 11.11 -7.21
CA ALA A 7 -37.70 11.10 -6.18
C ALA A 7 -36.76 9.92 -6.47
N LEU A 8 -35.99 10.03 -7.56
CA LEU A 8 -34.74 9.32 -7.75
C LEU A 8 -33.71 9.98 -6.82
N GLY A 9 -33.88 9.73 -5.52
CA GLY A 9 -32.91 10.09 -4.49
C GLY A 9 -31.79 9.06 -4.54
N LEU A 10 -30.61 9.49 -5.00
CA LEU A 10 -29.39 8.71 -5.06
C LEU A 10 -29.13 7.93 -3.76
N THR A 11 -29.41 6.64 -3.76
CA THR A 11 -28.70 5.68 -2.92
C THR A 11 -27.35 5.41 -3.55
N ALA A 12 -26.46 6.41 -3.55
CA ALA A 12 -25.04 6.15 -3.57
C ALA A 12 -24.63 5.89 -2.10
N LEU A 13 -25.17 4.82 -1.53
CA LEU A 13 -24.47 4.10 -0.48
C LEU A 13 -23.18 3.64 -1.16
N GLY A 14 -22.11 4.40 -0.98
CA GLY A 14 -20.78 3.88 -1.24
C GLY A 14 -20.66 2.64 -0.38
N GLN A 15 -20.91 1.47 -0.95
CA GLN A 15 -20.57 0.22 -0.31
C GLN A 15 -19.07 0.34 -0.05
N ALA A 16 -18.71 0.41 1.23
CA ALA A 16 -17.34 0.20 1.65
C ALA A 16 -16.94 -1.14 1.06
N GLN A 17 -16.20 -1.10 -0.05
CA GLN A 17 -15.70 -2.32 -0.67
C GLN A 17 -14.57 -2.76 0.25
N GLY A 18 -14.81 -3.81 1.04
CA GLY A 18 -13.73 -4.57 1.64
C GLY A 18 -13.04 -5.45 0.59
N MET A 19 -11.95 -6.09 0.95
CA MET A 19 -11.26 -7.03 0.05
C MET A 19 -12.23 -8.08 -0.52
N ALA A 20 -12.12 -8.39 -1.82
CA ALA A 20 -12.94 -9.37 -2.50
C ALA A 20 -12.72 -10.77 -1.91
N GLU A 21 -13.80 -11.54 -1.77
CA GLU A 21 -13.75 -12.88 -1.16
C GLU A 21 -12.83 -13.85 -1.91
N SER A 22 -12.71 -13.72 -3.24
CA SER A 22 -11.77 -14.52 -4.02
C SER A 22 -10.32 -14.31 -3.56
N LEU A 23 -9.92 -13.05 -3.36
CA LEU A 23 -8.59 -12.72 -2.89
C LEU A 23 -8.41 -13.08 -1.41
N LYS A 24 -9.41 -12.84 -0.55
CA LYS A 24 -9.37 -13.24 0.86
C LYS A 24 -9.13 -14.74 1.03
N SER A 25 -9.69 -15.56 0.13
CA SER A 25 -9.55 -17.02 0.16
C SER A 25 -8.11 -17.50 -0.05
N GLU A 26 -7.23 -16.65 -0.59
CA GLU A 26 -5.80 -16.96 -0.75
C GLU A 26 -4.99 -16.75 0.55
N PHE A 27 -5.56 -16.13 1.58
CA PHE A 27 -4.92 -15.88 2.87
C PHE A 27 -5.27 -16.97 3.90
N HIS A 28 -4.34 -17.25 4.80
CA HIS A 28 -4.58 -18.03 6.01
C HIS A 28 -5.60 -17.34 6.91
N LYS A 29 -6.28 -18.14 7.72
CA LYS A 29 -7.18 -17.61 8.74
C LYS A 29 -6.40 -16.93 9.85
N GLU A 30 -6.99 -15.94 10.51
CA GLU A 30 -6.30 -15.16 11.55
C GLU A 30 -5.76 -16.05 12.69
N GLU A 31 -6.49 -17.12 13.04
CA GLU A 31 -6.07 -18.07 14.08
C GLU A 31 -4.80 -18.84 13.70
N GLU A 32 -4.55 -19.06 12.41
CA GLU A 32 -3.38 -19.80 11.89
C GLU A 32 -2.12 -18.94 11.88
N LEU A 33 -2.28 -17.61 11.88
CA LEU A 33 -1.19 -16.63 11.77
C LEU A 33 -0.50 -16.37 13.10
N GLY A 34 -1.08 -16.80 14.23
CA GLY A 34 -0.43 -16.75 15.54
C GLY A 34 -0.11 -15.33 16.01
N ALA A 35 -0.93 -14.35 15.62
CA ALA A 35 -0.75 -12.96 16.01
C ALA A 35 -1.39 -12.67 17.37
N LYS A 36 -0.64 -12.01 18.26
CA LYS A 36 -1.08 -11.65 19.60
C LYS A 36 -0.87 -10.17 19.87
N PRO A 37 -1.94 -9.35 19.90
CA PRO A 37 -1.83 -7.97 20.37
C PRO A 37 -1.56 -7.97 21.88
N VAL A 38 -0.73 -7.03 22.33
CA VAL A 38 -0.45 -6.79 23.75
C VAL A 38 -0.72 -5.32 24.04
N GLY A 39 -1.74 -5.06 24.86
CA GLY A 39 -2.16 -3.72 25.25
C GLY A 39 -1.52 -3.20 26.53
N THR A 40 -1.91 -1.99 26.93
CA THR A 40 -1.49 -1.37 28.19
C THR A 40 -1.92 -2.26 29.37
N GLY A 41 -1.01 -2.55 30.29
CA GLY A 41 -1.26 -3.43 31.44
C GLY A 41 -1.05 -4.93 31.17
N GLU A 42 -0.82 -5.33 29.92
CA GLU A 42 -0.66 -6.74 29.53
C GLU A 42 0.80 -7.16 29.29
N LEU A 43 1.77 -6.26 29.52
CA LEU A 43 3.20 -6.54 29.29
C LEU A 43 3.73 -7.75 30.07
N GLY A 44 3.14 -8.05 31.23
CA GLY A 44 3.48 -9.25 32.02
C GLY A 44 3.27 -10.56 31.26
N THR A 45 2.45 -10.57 30.21
CA THR A 45 2.15 -11.76 29.38
C THR A 45 3.23 -12.04 28.33
N ILE A 46 4.11 -11.09 28.02
CA ILE A 46 5.07 -11.20 26.91
C ILE A 46 5.98 -12.43 27.05
N LYS A 47 6.45 -12.73 28.27
CA LYS A 47 7.31 -13.90 28.51
C LYS A 47 6.59 -15.22 28.21
N SER A 48 5.33 -15.35 28.59
CA SER A 48 4.53 -16.53 28.24
C SER A 48 4.24 -16.61 26.74
N LEU A 49 3.99 -15.48 26.09
CA LEU A 49 3.74 -15.44 24.64
C LEU A 49 4.99 -15.84 23.85
N MET A 50 6.19 -15.40 24.25
CA MET A 50 7.44 -15.80 23.60
C MET A 50 7.75 -17.30 23.75
N ALA A 51 7.25 -17.93 24.82
CA ALA A 51 7.43 -19.36 25.07
C ALA A 51 6.40 -20.25 24.34
N ASP A 52 5.30 -19.68 23.84
CA ASP A 52 4.27 -20.41 23.10
C ASP A 52 4.67 -20.56 21.62
N SER A 53 4.85 -21.81 21.18
CA SER A 53 5.23 -22.12 19.79
C SER A 53 4.19 -21.74 18.75
N ASN A 54 2.94 -21.49 19.16
CA ASN A 54 1.89 -21.05 18.25
C ASN A 54 1.91 -19.53 18.02
N VAL A 55 2.65 -18.77 18.83
CA VAL A 55 2.78 -17.32 18.66
C VAL A 55 3.88 -17.01 17.67
N ARG A 56 3.51 -16.36 16.58
CA ARG A 56 4.44 -15.94 15.52
C ARG A 56 4.67 -14.44 15.51
N ILE A 57 3.65 -13.68 15.93
CA ILE A 57 3.69 -12.22 15.92
C ILE A 57 3.24 -11.70 17.28
N ILE A 58 4.09 -10.86 17.89
CA ILE A 58 3.68 -10.02 19.02
C ILE A 58 3.47 -8.61 18.51
N ALA A 59 2.27 -8.07 18.70
CA ALA A 59 1.92 -6.71 18.31
C ALA A 59 1.78 -5.81 19.53
N LEU A 60 2.81 -5.00 19.81
CA LEU A 60 2.85 -4.07 20.93
C LEU A 60 1.94 -2.86 20.66
N GLN A 61 0.71 -2.97 21.13
CA GLN A 61 -0.31 -1.92 21.04
C GLN A 61 -0.30 -1.05 22.30
N ILE A 62 0.88 -0.50 22.60
CA ILE A 62 1.15 0.34 23.78
C ILE A 62 1.80 1.66 23.35
N LEU A 63 1.82 2.63 24.27
CA LEU A 63 2.58 3.85 24.12
C LEU A 63 3.94 3.73 24.82
N ARG A 64 4.88 4.62 24.46
CA ARG A 64 6.25 4.62 25.02
C ARG A 64 6.31 4.66 26.54
N GLU A 65 5.36 5.33 27.18
CA GLU A 65 5.29 5.47 28.63
C GLU A 65 5.03 4.14 29.33
N ASP A 66 4.38 3.20 28.63
CA ASP A 66 4.05 1.89 29.17
C ASP A 66 5.20 0.88 28.94
N MET A 67 6.15 1.16 28.03
CA MET A 67 7.18 0.19 27.60
C MET A 67 8.18 -0.16 28.72
N ASP A 68 8.34 -1.45 28.99
CA ASP A 68 9.38 -1.99 29.88
C ASP A 68 10.65 -2.33 29.09
N GLU A 69 11.71 -1.55 29.30
CA GLU A 69 13.00 -1.71 28.60
C GLU A 69 13.68 -3.05 28.89
N SER A 70 13.36 -3.72 30.02
CA SER A 70 13.91 -5.04 30.33
C SER A 70 13.46 -6.13 29.34
N LEU A 71 12.38 -5.87 28.58
CA LEU A 71 11.86 -6.78 27.56
C LEU A 71 12.54 -6.62 26.19
N VAL A 72 13.35 -5.57 25.97
CA VAL A 72 13.94 -5.27 24.65
C VAL A 72 14.88 -6.38 24.19
N ALA A 73 15.84 -6.78 25.03
CA ALA A 73 16.80 -7.83 24.71
C ALA A 73 16.12 -9.19 24.45
N PRO A 74 15.22 -9.71 25.32
CA PRO A 74 14.56 -10.98 25.05
C PRO A 74 13.63 -10.93 23.83
N LEU A 75 12.90 -9.83 23.60
CA LEU A 75 12.10 -9.66 22.38
C LEU A 75 12.97 -9.67 21.12
N THR A 76 14.12 -9.01 21.16
CA THR A 76 15.06 -8.98 20.03
C THR A 76 15.61 -10.38 19.74
N ALA A 77 16.00 -11.13 20.77
CA ALA A 77 16.44 -12.52 20.62
C ALA A 77 15.32 -13.43 20.06
N TRP A 78 14.08 -13.22 20.51
CA TRP A 78 12.92 -13.93 19.99
C TRP A 78 12.67 -13.62 18.51
N VAL A 79 12.79 -12.36 18.09
CA VAL A 79 12.75 -11.98 16.67
C VAL A 79 13.88 -12.66 15.90
N GLN A 80 15.12 -12.62 16.40
CA GLN A 80 16.28 -13.26 15.75
C GLN A 80 16.08 -14.76 15.50
N ALA A 81 15.31 -15.44 16.35
CA ALA A 81 14.97 -16.85 16.21
C ALA A 81 13.95 -17.15 15.07
N GLY A 82 13.31 -16.13 14.50
CA GLY A 82 12.40 -16.29 13.36
C GLY A 82 11.00 -15.68 13.53
N HIS A 83 10.74 -14.97 14.63
CA HIS A 83 9.43 -14.40 14.91
C HIS A 83 9.33 -12.94 14.48
N SER A 84 8.13 -12.34 14.60
CA SER A 84 7.90 -10.95 14.21
C SER A 84 7.38 -10.08 15.36
N LEU A 85 7.95 -8.89 15.49
CA LEU A 85 7.52 -7.88 16.46
C LEU A 85 6.93 -6.68 15.75
N TRP A 86 5.70 -6.28 16.10
CA TRP A 86 5.06 -5.08 15.55
C TRP A 86 4.95 -3.98 16.60
N ILE A 87 5.26 -2.75 16.20
CA ILE A 87 5.28 -1.56 17.04
C ILE A 87 4.44 -0.46 16.39
N TYR A 88 3.59 0.20 17.19
CA TYR A 88 2.67 1.23 16.71
C TYR A 88 3.07 2.65 17.16
N ASP A 89 3.85 2.78 18.23
CA ASP A 89 4.39 4.07 18.69
C ASP A 89 5.86 4.21 18.24
N ALA A 90 6.12 5.20 17.38
CA ALA A 90 7.46 5.46 16.84
C ALA A 90 8.50 5.69 17.96
N ARG A 91 8.10 6.21 19.12
CA ARG A 91 9.01 6.51 20.24
C ARG A 91 9.59 5.24 20.90
N ILE A 92 8.99 4.07 20.67
CA ILE A 92 9.50 2.76 21.12
C ILE A 92 10.56 2.22 20.15
N THR A 93 10.44 2.57 18.86
CA THR A 93 11.26 2.00 17.79
C THR A 93 12.79 2.20 17.90
N PRO A 94 13.35 3.25 18.56
CA PRO A 94 14.78 3.33 18.87
C PRO A 94 15.35 2.09 19.56
N MET A 95 14.60 1.51 20.50
CA MET A 95 15.04 0.33 21.26
C MET A 95 15.26 -0.89 20.36
N PHE A 96 14.64 -0.85 19.19
CA PHE A 96 14.67 -1.91 18.20
C PHE A 96 15.35 -1.46 16.91
N GLY A 97 16.19 -0.41 16.96
CA GLY A 97 17.09 0.01 15.90
C GLY A 97 16.45 0.73 14.71
N PHE A 98 15.28 1.34 14.88
CA PHE A 98 14.79 2.35 13.95
C PHE A 98 15.14 3.76 14.45
N GLN A 99 15.19 4.71 13.52
CA GLN A 99 15.31 6.11 13.87
C GLN A 99 13.94 6.80 13.82
N PRO A 100 13.36 7.23 14.95
CA PRO A 100 12.04 7.84 14.95
C PRO A 100 12.07 9.27 14.44
N ILE A 101 10.96 9.69 13.83
CA ILE A 101 10.67 11.07 13.45
C ILE A 101 9.28 11.41 14.01
N LEU A 102 9.19 12.52 14.73
CA LEU A 102 7.92 13.06 15.20
C LEU A 102 7.50 14.19 14.27
N MET A 103 6.59 13.88 13.36
CA MET A 103 6.07 14.82 12.38
C MET A 103 5.03 15.73 13.03
N LYS A 104 5.04 17.01 12.70
CA LYS A 104 4.01 17.96 13.10
C LYS A 104 2.82 17.89 12.15
N LYS A 105 1.63 18.16 12.66
CA LYS A 105 0.38 18.18 11.88
C LYS A 105 0.45 19.01 10.59
N ASN A 106 1.14 20.15 10.62
CA ASN A 106 1.23 21.07 9.48
C ASN A 106 2.23 20.63 8.39
N GLN A 107 2.92 19.49 8.55
CA GLN A 107 3.91 19.00 7.58
C GLN A 107 3.30 18.09 6.50
N PHE A 108 2.01 17.74 6.61
CA PHE A 108 1.36 16.82 5.68
C PHE A 108 -0.16 17.01 5.65
N THR A 109 -0.80 16.58 4.56
CA THR A 109 -2.26 16.60 4.43
C THR A 109 -2.89 15.57 5.37
N ASN A 110 -3.80 16.03 6.22
CA ASN A 110 -4.43 15.19 7.23
C ASN A 110 -5.81 15.72 7.63
N LYS A 111 -6.52 14.93 8.43
CA LYS A 111 -7.80 15.27 9.02
C LYS A 111 -7.85 14.77 10.47
N ASP A 112 -8.37 15.58 11.39
CA ASP A 112 -8.58 15.17 12.78
C ASP A 112 -9.54 14.00 12.87
N GLU A 113 -9.11 12.96 13.59
CA GLU A 113 -9.84 11.70 13.73
C GLU A 113 -9.61 11.10 15.13
N LYS A 114 -10.43 10.10 15.49
CA LYS A 114 -10.27 9.32 16.72
C LYS A 114 -10.15 7.84 16.39
N GLY A 115 -9.25 7.16 17.08
CA GLY A 115 -8.98 5.74 16.89
C GLY A 115 -8.92 4.99 18.21
N LYS A 116 -8.67 3.67 18.10
CA LYS A 116 -8.46 2.80 19.26
C LYS A 116 -7.20 1.96 19.07
N LEU A 117 -6.36 1.89 20.10
CA LEU A 117 -5.20 1.02 20.19
C LEU A 117 -5.38 0.13 21.42
N ALA A 118 -5.48 -1.20 21.26
CA ALA A 118 -5.83 -2.14 22.33
C ALA A 118 -7.03 -1.68 23.20
N GLY A 119 -8.09 -1.18 22.56
CA GLY A 119 -9.29 -0.69 23.25
C GLY A 119 -9.18 0.71 23.87
N ARG A 120 -7.96 1.27 24.02
CA ARG A 120 -7.74 2.65 24.47
C ARG A 120 -8.08 3.64 23.36
N GLY A 121 -9.02 4.55 23.62
CA GLY A 121 -9.32 5.66 22.72
C GLY A 121 -8.17 6.64 22.62
N LEU A 122 -7.80 7.03 21.40
CA LEU A 122 -6.72 7.97 21.12
C LEU A 122 -7.20 9.06 20.15
N GLU A 123 -6.76 10.28 20.40
CA GLU A 123 -6.81 11.35 19.41
C GLU A 123 -5.69 11.14 18.38
N GLY A 124 -5.92 11.57 17.15
CA GLY A 124 -4.94 11.44 16.10
C GLY A 124 -5.42 12.10 14.81
N VAL A 125 -4.80 11.69 13.70
CA VAL A 125 -5.22 12.15 12.38
C VAL A 125 -5.32 11.01 11.40
N GLY A 126 -6.27 11.13 10.48
CA GLY A 126 -6.32 10.36 9.25
C GLY A 126 -5.38 10.95 8.21
N ALA A 127 -4.64 10.08 7.52
CA ALA A 127 -3.80 10.43 6.39
C ALA A 127 -3.84 9.34 5.31
N VAL A 128 -3.48 9.70 4.08
CA VAL A 128 -3.29 8.77 2.98
C VAL A 128 -1.79 8.51 2.80
N ALA A 129 -1.40 7.25 2.90
CA ALA A 129 -0.03 6.82 2.71
C ALA A 129 0.10 6.06 1.37
N LEU A 130 1.19 6.29 0.65
CA LEU A 130 1.54 5.60 -0.58
C LEU A 130 2.39 4.38 -0.27
N ALA A 131 2.09 3.26 -0.94
CA ALA A 131 2.95 2.10 -0.94
C ALA A 131 4.22 2.39 -1.76
N VAL A 132 5.39 2.09 -1.18
CA VAL A 132 6.69 2.40 -1.78
C VAL A 132 7.66 1.23 -1.68
N GLY A 133 8.66 1.21 -2.55
CA GLY A 133 9.70 0.17 -2.54
C GLY A 133 9.29 -1.12 -3.25
N GLN A 134 10.24 -2.05 -3.35
CA GLN A 134 10.07 -3.36 -3.98
C GLN A 134 9.95 -4.42 -2.87
N SER A 135 8.85 -4.39 -2.11
CA SER A 135 8.59 -5.37 -1.05
C SER A 135 7.40 -6.25 -1.43
N PRO A 136 7.45 -7.58 -1.22
CA PRO A 136 6.30 -8.46 -1.41
C PRO A 136 5.07 -7.99 -0.63
N ILE A 137 5.26 -7.39 0.55
CA ILE A 137 4.18 -6.85 1.40
C ILE A 137 3.32 -5.80 0.66
N ASN A 138 3.92 -5.02 -0.24
CA ASN A 138 3.23 -3.96 -0.98
C ASN A 138 2.55 -4.45 -2.26
N THR A 139 2.51 -5.75 -2.49
CA THR A 139 1.96 -6.30 -3.73
C THR A 139 0.46 -6.04 -3.83
N GLY A 140 0.06 -5.38 -4.92
CA GLY A 140 -1.32 -4.93 -5.16
C GLY A 140 -1.79 -3.79 -4.25
N VAL A 141 -0.86 -3.12 -3.57
CA VAL A 141 -1.14 -1.97 -2.70
C VAL A 141 -0.58 -0.73 -3.36
N GLY A 142 -1.42 0.28 -3.62
CA GLY A 142 -0.97 1.56 -4.15
C GLY A 142 -0.99 2.67 -3.12
N GLN A 143 -2.11 2.79 -2.40
CA GLN A 143 -2.27 3.71 -1.29
C GLN A 143 -3.13 3.09 -0.21
N VAL A 144 -2.98 3.57 1.01
CA VAL A 144 -3.66 3.08 2.21
C VAL A 144 -4.11 4.26 3.04
N SER A 145 -5.33 4.20 3.55
CA SER A 145 -5.79 5.14 4.57
C SER A 145 -5.30 4.66 5.94
N CYS A 146 -4.61 5.52 6.68
CA CYS A 146 -4.08 5.20 7.99
C CYS A 146 -4.50 6.22 9.05
N PHE A 147 -4.65 5.73 10.27
CA PHE A 147 -4.76 6.52 11.48
C PHE A 147 -3.40 6.64 12.16
N LEU A 148 -2.94 7.88 12.32
CA LEU A 148 -1.72 8.22 13.06
C LEU A 148 -2.11 8.71 14.46
N PRO A 149 -1.86 7.93 15.52
CA PRO A 149 -2.11 8.37 16.88
C PRO A 149 -1.26 9.60 17.23
N LYS A 150 -1.83 10.54 17.98
CA LYS A 150 -1.10 11.66 18.56
C LYS A 150 -0.22 11.14 19.70
N VAL A 151 1.10 11.30 19.57
CA VAL A 151 2.11 10.78 20.51
C VAL A 151 2.85 11.89 21.28
N GLY A 152 2.48 13.15 21.03
CA GLY A 152 3.01 14.34 21.68
C GLY A 152 2.15 15.55 21.34
N ASP A 153 2.60 16.75 21.66
CA ASP A 153 1.84 17.96 21.32
C ASP A 153 1.85 18.20 19.79
N GLU A 154 0.71 17.96 19.15
CA GLU A 154 0.50 17.94 17.69
C GLU A 154 1.55 17.12 16.91
N GLN A 155 2.03 16.03 17.49
CA GLN A 155 3.09 15.17 16.94
C GLN A 155 2.60 13.76 16.63
N TYR A 156 3.06 13.24 15.48
CA TYR A 156 2.69 11.94 14.92
C TYR A 156 3.94 11.13 14.55
N GLY A 157 3.93 9.84 14.87
CA GLY A 157 5.08 8.97 14.69
C GLY A 157 5.32 8.56 13.24
N ALA A 158 6.58 8.63 12.81
CA ALA A 158 7.12 8.01 11.61
C ALA A 158 8.54 7.48 11.90
N VAL A 159 9.15 6.77 10.97
CA VAL A 159 10.56 6.36 11.05
C VAL A 159 11.34 6.82 9.84
N ASN A 160 12.58 7.24 10.06
CA ASN A 160 13.49 7.59 8.98
C ASN A 160 13.89 6.33 8.21
N VAL A 161 14.28 6.50 6.95
CA VAL A 161 14.68 5.39 6.09
C VAL A 161 16.18 5.42 5.91
N THR A 162 16.83 4.88 6.93
CA THR A 162 18.28 4.81 7.08
C THR A 162 18.70 3.38 7.43
N ALA A 163 19.99 3.10 7.25
CA ALA A 163 20.59 1.80 7.51
C ALA A 163 19.85 0.67 6.75
N ASP A 164 19.39 -0.38 7.41
CA ASP A 164 18.63 -1.49 6.81
C ASP A 164 17.09 -1.30 6.85
N THR A 165 16.59 -0.12 7.24
CA THR A 165 15.15 0.16 7.28
C THR A 165 14.53 0.09 5.89
N GLN A 166 13.57 -0.84 5.71
CA GLN A 166 12.83 -1.00 4.47
C GLN A 166 11.47 -0.29 4.56
N PRO A 167 11.24 0.78 3.77
CA PRO A 167 9.98 1.49 3.80
C PRO A 167 8.87 0.65 3.16
N LEU A 168 7.68 0.68 3.74
CA LEU A 168 6.48 0.09 3.19
C LEU A 168 5.49 1.17 2.75
N LEU A 169 5.18 2.11 3.64
CA LEU A 169 4.24 3.20 3.41
C LEU A 169 4.91 4.56 3.69
N ARG A 170 4.69 5.56 2.84
CA ARG A 170 5.17 6.95 3.02
C ARG A 170 4.10 7.95 2.58
N LEU A 171 4.09 9.16 3.15
CA LEU A 171 3.20 10.24 2.70
C LEU A 171 3.56 10.73 1.29
N THR A 172 4.86 10.80 1.00
CA THR A 172 5.41 11.11 -0.32
C THR A 172 6.68 10.27 -0.53
N TYR A 173 7.18 10.17 -1.76
CA TYR A 173 8.34 9.32 -2.06
C TYR A 173 9.57 9.66 -1.20
N ASN A 174 9.76 10.92 -0.79
CA ASN A 174 10.90 11.37 0.03
C ASN A 174 10.57 11.54 1.52
N ALA A 175 9.32 11.28 1.93
CA ALA A 175 8.93 11.41 3.33
C ALA A 175 9.51 10.25 4.19
N PRO A 176 9.63 10.46 5.52
CA PRO A 176 9.77 9.37 6.48
C PRO A 176 8.69 8.28 6.26
N ALA A 177 9.02 7.06 6.62
CA ALA A 177 8.13 5.93 6.50
C ALA A 177 7.08 5.94 7.62
N LEU A 178 5.81 5.85 7.22
CA LEU A 178 4.68 5.63 8.15
C LEU A 178 4.57 4.15 8.53
N ALA A 179 4.95 3.26 7.62
CA ALA A 179 5.19 1.86 7.93
C ALA A 179 6.52 1.42 7.32
N ALA A 180 7.29 0.66 8.07
CA ALA A 180 8.57 0.12 7.64
C ALA A 180 8.86 -1.19 8.38
N TYR A 181 9.77 -1.98 7.85
CA TYR A 181 10.30 -3.12 8.56
C TYR A 181 11.82 -3.16 8.51
N ARG A 182 12.40 -3.96 9.39
CA ARG A 182 13.78 -4.41 9.35
C ARG A 182 13.85 -5.92 9.52
N ARG A 183 14.83 -6.53 8.87
CA ARG A 183 15.20 -7.93 9.13
C ARG A 183 16.14 -7.95 10.32
N GLU A 184 15.92 -8.89 11.23
CA GLU A 184 16.76 -9.08 12.39
C GLU A 184 16.86 -10.59 12.64
N GLY A 185 18.03 -11.16 12.36
CA GLY A 185 18.22 -12.61 12.29
C GLY A 185 17.28 -13.25 11.27
N ARG A 186 16.51 -14.24 11.71
CA ARG A 186 15.54 -14.95 10.86
C ARG A 186 14.15 -14.30 10.85
N GLY A 187 13.91 -13.34 11.74
CA GLY A 187 12.63 -12.67 11.92
C GLY A 187 12.59 -11.27 11.31
N MET A 188 11.62 -10.48 11.78
CA MET A 188 11.54 -9.06 11.44
C MET A 188 10.90 -8.21 12.53
N ILE A 189 11.26 -6.93 12.53
CA ILE A 189 10.62 -5.91 13.37
C ILE A 189 9.89 -4.96 12.42
N VAL A 190 8.65 -4.64 12.75
CA VAL A 190 7.77 -3.81 11.92
C VAL A 190 7.31 -2.62 12.75
N PHE A 191 7.51 -1.42 12.20
CA PHE A 191 6.80 -0.23 12.63
C PHE A 191 5.64 0.02 11.66
N LYS A 192 4.43 0.24 12.17
CA LYS A 192 3.29 0.60 11.32
C LYS A 192 2.24 1.42 12.09
N PRO A 193 1.40 2.20 11.40
CA PRO A 193 0.28 2.86 12.02
C PRO A 193 -0.92 1.91 12.12
N LEU A 194 -2.00 2.42 12.70
CA LEU A 194 -3.30 1.76 12.60
C LEU A 194 -3.83 1.97 11.18
N LEU A 195 -4.31 0.90 10.56
CA LEU A 195 -4.80 0.94 9.18
C LEU A 195 -6.31 0.89 9.19
N TRP A 196 -6.94 1.66 8.32
CA TRP A 196 -8.38 1.56 8.13
C TRP A 196 -8.71 0.61 6.98
N PRO A 197 -9.62 -0.36 7.23
CA PRO A 197 -9.98 -1.37 6.24
C PRO A 197 -10.73 -0.79 5.03
N GLU A 198 -11.50 0.29 5.22
CA GLU A 198 -12.64 0.62 4.35
C GLU A 198 -12.33 1.64 3.24
N ALA A 199 -11.11 2.20 3.18
CA ALA A 199 -10.72 3.13 2.12
C ALA A 199 -9.30 2.83 1.63
N LEU A 200 -9.18 2.59 0.31
CA LEU A 200 -7.92 2.27 -0.38
C LEU A 200 -7.42 0.85 -0.01
N SER A 201 -6.26 0.42 -0.48
CA SER A 201 -5.75 -0.97 -0.36
C SER A 201 -5.38 -1.40 1.08
N GLY A 202 -6.04 -0.86 2.11
CA GLY A 202 -5.72 -1.05 3.53
C GLY A 202 -5.91 -2.48 4.01
N ASP A 203 -7.05 -3.10 3.70
CA ASP A 203 -7.30 -4.53 3.98
C ASP A 203 -6.21 -5.42 3.39
N ARG A 204 -5.91 -5.22 2.11
CA ARG A 204 -4.91 -6.03 1.39
C ARG A 204 -3.52 -5.86 1.99
N PHE A 205 -3.11 -4.61 2.28
CA PHE A 205 -1.82 -4.36 2.92
C PHE A 205 -1.74 -5.02 4.30
N GLN A 206 -2.80 -4.92 5.10
CA GLN A 206 -2.86 -5.50 6.44
C GLN A 206 -2.73 -7.03 6.37
N SER A 207 -3.44 -7.69 5.45
CA SER A 207 -3.35 -9.14 5.24
C SER A 207 -1.98 -9.57 4.71
N ASN A 208 -1.42 -8.85 3.72
CA ASN A 208 -0.07 -9.12 3.21
C ASN A 208 0.98 -9.03 4.34
N LEU A 209 0.90 -7.97 5.14
CA LEU A 209 1.84 -7.75 6.23
C LEU A 209 1.71 -8.83 7.30
N LEU A 210 0.48 -9.26 7.62
CA LEU A 210 0.19 -10.30 8.59
C LEU A 210 0.75 -11.66 8.16
N GLU A 211 0.44 -12.12 6.94
CA GLU A 211 1.00 -13.35 6.34
C GLU A 211 2.52 -13.34 6.35
N PHE A 212 3.11 -12.27 5.81
CA PHE A 212 4.54 -12.17 5.68
C PHE A 212 5.21 -12.21 7.05
N SER A 213 4.66 -11.48 8.03
CA SER A 213 5.17 -11.48 9.41
C SER A 213 4.98 -12.83 10.11
N ALA A 214 3.95 -13.59 9.76
CA ALA A 214 3.71 -14.95 10.26
C ALA A 214 4.58 -16.01 9.57
N GLY A 215 5.41 -15.60 8.60
CA GLY A 215 6.36 -16.47 7.92
C GLY A 215 5.81 -17.16 6.68
N PHE A 216 4.73 -16.64 6.10
CA PHE A 216 4.10 -17.16 4.90
C PHE A 216 4.32 -16.24 3.71
N GLN A 217 4.30 -16.85 2.52
CA GLN A 217 4.35 -16.09 1.28
C GLN A 217 3.02 -15.36 1.07
N VAL A 218 3.11 -14.17 0.51
CA VAL A 218 1.92 -13.35 0.22
C VAL A 218 1.40 -13.64 -1.18
N PRO A 219 0.09 -13.52 -1.41
CA PRO A 219 -0.47 -13.51 -2.77
C PRO A 219 0.24 -12.50 -3.67
N GLY A 220 0.61 -12.95 -4.87
CA GLY A 220 1.23 -12.11 -5.87
C GLY A 220 0.27 -11.11 -6.52
N PRO A 221 0.79 -10.30 -7.45
CA PRO A 221 -0.03 -9.34 -8.17
C PRO A 221 -1.14 -10.07 -8.93
N ALA A 222 -2.35 -9.50 -8.92
CA ALA A 222 -3.55 -10.10 -9.49
C ALA A 222 -3.96 -11.47 -8.90
N GLY A 223 -3.54 -11.81 -7.66
CA GLY A 223 -3.84 -13.11 -7.03
C GLY A 223 -3.08 -14.28 -7.67
N THR A 224 -2.02 -13.97 -8.43
CA THR A 224 -1.22 -15.00 -9.11
C THR A 224 0.00 -15.35 -8.30
N ASP A 225 0.20 -16.65 -8.05
CA ASP A 225 1.33 -17.23 -7.33
C ASP A 225 1.53 -16.71 -5.90
N LYS A 226 2.35 -17.43 -5.15
CA LYS A 226 2.83 -17.01 -3.83
C LYS A 226 4.22 -16.39 -3.98
N ILE A 227 4.40 -15.18 -3.45
CA ILE A 227 5.63 -14.41 -3.61
C ILE A 227 6.29 -14.09 -2.27
N GLY A 228 7.58 -13.75 -2.36
CA GLY A 228 8.39 -13.33 -1.23
C GLY A 228 9.15 -14.48 -0.55
N LYS A 229 10.17 -14.10 0.21
CA LYS A 229 10.96 -14.96 1.10
C LYS A 229 10.69 -14.49 2.53
N PRO A 230 9.61 -14.95 3.17
CA PRO A 230 9.17 -14.41 4.45
C PRO A 230 10.15 -14.76 5.58
N PRO A 231 10.14 -14.02 6.70
CA PRO A 231 10.80 -14.43 7.95
C PRO A 231 10.30 -15.80 8.43
N GLY A 232 10.99 -16.37 9.41
CA GLY A 232 10.56 -17.62 10.01
C GLY A 232 11.73 -18.43 10.55
N PRO A 233 11.48 -19.45 11.37
CA PRO A 233 12.53 -20.31 11.93
C PRO A 233 13.45 -20.93 10.87
N ASN A 234 12.95 -21.13 9.65
CA ASN A 234 13.69 -21.72 8.53
C ASN A 234 14.28 -20.68 7.55
N ALA A 235 14.04 -19.38 7.77
CA ALA A 235 14.60 -18.33 6.91
C ALA A 235 16.12 -18.22 7.10
N GLU A 236 16.80 -17.71 6.07
CA GLU A 236 18.21 -17.35 6.18
C GLU A 236 18.40 -16.31 7.29
N TYR A 237 19.47 -16.48 8.06
CA TYR A 237 19.84 -15.53 9.09
C TYR A 237 20.41 -14.27 8.43
N VAL A 238 19.80 -13.12 8.69
CA VAL A 238 20.25 -11.83 8.22
C VAL A 238 20.79 -11.03 9.40
N GLN A 239 22.07 -10.66 9.35
CA GLN A 239 22.64 -9.73 10.32
C GLN A 239 22.02 -8.34 10.09
N GLY A 240 21.28 -7.85 11.09
CA GLY A 240 20.71 -6.51 11.06
C GLY A 240 21.80 -5.43 11.08
N HIS A 241 21.52 -4.31 10.43
CA HIS A 241 22.36 -3.11 10.42
C HIS A 241 21.53 -1.94 10.97
N PRO A 242 21.21 -1.93 12.28
CA PRO A 242 20.32 -0.94 12.87
C PRO A 242 20.83 0.48 12.70
N ALA A 243 19.93 1.47 12.74
CA ALA A 243 20.33 2.86 12.74
C ALA A 243 21.03 3.23 14.06
N ASP A 244 22.20 3.87 13.96
CA ASP A 244 22.89 4.42 15.12
C ASP A 244 22.11 5.62 15.66
N GLY A 245 21.77 5.59 16.95
CA GLY A 245 20.96 6.62 17.62
C GLY A 245 21.58 8.03 17.69
N THR A 246 22.74 8.25 17.06
CA THR A 246 23.54 9.48 17.14
C THR A 246 23.41 10.43 15.94
N THR A 247 22.85 10.00 14.81
CA THR A 247 22.70 10.86 13.62
C THR A 247 21.26 11.25 13.35
N VAL A 248 20.81 12.38 13.89
CA VAL A 248 19.52 12.99 13.55
C VAL A 248 19.59 13.54 12.12
N ALA A 249 18.86 12.94 11.18
CA ALA A 249 18.76 13.48 9.83
C ALA A 249 17.91 14.77 9.84
N PRO A 250 18.24 15.77 9.00
CA PRO A 250 17.52 17.03 8.97
C PRO A 250 16.07 16.84 8.52
N ALA A 251 15.17 17.65 9.10
CA ALA A 251 13.77 17.71 8.72
C ALA A 251 13.59 18.06 7.24
N LEU A 252 12.57 17.45 6.62
CA LEU A 252 12.12 17.68 5.24
C LEU A 252 12.16 19.16 4.84
N VAL A 253 12.96 19.48 3.84
CA VAL A 253 12.83 20.73 3.06
C VAL A 253 11.73 20.52 2.05
N ASN A 254 10.71 21.39 2.09
CA ASN A 254 9.67 21.48 1.07
C ASN A 254 10.29 21.67 -0.31
N THR A 255 10.33 20.62 -1.12
CA THR A 255 10.49 20.77 -2.57
C THR A 255 9.11 20.99 -3.15
N THR A 256 8.79 22.25 -3.44
CA THR A 256 7.71 22.63 -4.35
C THR A 256 7.92 21.91 -5.68
N VAL A 257 6.98 21.03 -6.04
CA VAL A 257 6.91 20.43 -7.37
C VAL A 257 6.43 21.54 -8.32
N PRO A 258 7.10 21.81 -9.45
CA PRO A 258 6.60 22.76 -10.43
C PRO A 258 5.31 22.21 -11.05
N GLU A 259 4.26 23.03 -11.09
CA GLU A 259 3.09 22.75 -11.90
C GLU A 259 3.50 22.63 -13.38
N PRO A 260 3.06 21.59 -14.11
CA PRO A 260 3.31 21.51 -15.54
C PRO A 260 2.47 22.58 -16.23
N LYS A 261 3.16 23.51 -16.92
CA LYS A 261 2.52 24.44 -17.85
C LYS A 261 1.81 23.67 -18.95
N ASN A 262 0.50 23.90 -19.06
CA ASN A 262 -0.33 23.48 -20.17
C ASN A 262 0.20 24.14 -21.44
N ASP A 263 0.73 23.35 -22.38
CA ASP A 263 0.98 23.82 -23.73
C ASP A 263 0.34 22.90 -24.78
N ARG A 264 -0.54 23.56 -25.55
CA ARG A 264 -1.05 23.27 -26.89
C ARG A 264 -1.71 21.91 -27.17
N VAL A 265 -3.04 21.97 -27.20
CA VAL A 265 -3.90 21.07 -27.97
C VAL A 265 -3.65 21.29 -29.46
N VAL A 266 -3.08 20.29 -30.14
CA VAL A 266 -3.11 20.18 -31.60
C VAL A 266 -4.25 19.23 -31.95
N ALA A 267 -5.23 19.71 -32.71
CA ALA A 267 -6.37 18.91 -33.15
C ALA A 267 -5.94 17.79 -34.09
N LEU A 268 -6.33 16.55 -33.79
CA LEU A 268 -6.14 15.39 -34.65
C LEU A 268 -7.28 15.25 -35.68
N PRO A 269 -7.01 14.67 -36.86
CA PRO A 269 -8.02 14.44 -37.90
C PRO A 269 -9.05 13.39 -37.47
N LYS A 270 -10.32 13.63 -37.83
CA LYS A 270 -11.43 12.68 -37.69
C LYS A 270 -11.32 11.54 -38.71
N ASN A 271 -10.85 10.37 -38.28
CA ASN A 271 -11.36 9.03 -38.68
C ASN A 271 -10.47 7.91 -38.09
N THR A 272 -10.82 7.40 -36.90
CA THR A 272 -10.15 6.25 -36.25
C THR A 272 -11.17 5.28 -35.65
N GLU A 273 -12.31 5.02 -36.33
CA GLU A 273 -13.40 4.25 -35.71
C GLU A 273 -13.06 2.80 -35.31
N ASN A 274 -11.94 2.22 -35.77
CA ASN A 274 -11.61 0.82 -35.51
C ASN A 274 -10.18 0.54 -34.98
N LYS A 275 -9.42 1.56 -34.57
CA LYS A 275 -8.06 1.35 -34.05
C LYS A 275 -7.95 1.78 -32.60
N ASP A 276 -7.12 1.08 -31.85
CA ASP A 276 -6.78 1.44 -30.48
C ASP A 276 -5.87 2.68 -30.47
N GLU A 277 -5.93 3.43 -29.38
CA GLU A 277 -5.17 4.67 -29.20
C GLU A 277 -4.31 4.57 -27.94
N MET A 278 -3.05 5.00 -28.02
CA MET A 278 -2.13 5.08 -26.89
C MET A 278 -1.42 6.43 -26.88
N ASP A 279 -1.66 7.25 -25.85
CA ASP A 279 -1.01 8.54 -25.69
C ASP A 279 0.33 8.38 -24.96
N VAL A 280 1.43 8.68 -25.67
CA VAL A 280 2.80 8.55 -25.18
C VAL A 280 3.42 9.93 -24.92
N ILE A 281 4.01 10.09 -23.74
CA ILE A 281 4.68 11.33 -23.30
C ILE A 281 5.87 11.61 -24.23
N GLY A 282 5.89 12.80 -24.82
CA GLY A 282 6.95 13.24 -25.72
C GLY A 282 6.78 12.80 -27.18
N GLU A 283 5.81 11.94 -27.47
CA GLU A 283 5.61 11.38 -28.81
C GLU A 283 4.20 11.57 -29.38
N GLY A 284 3.21 11.84 -28.53
CA GLY A 284 1.82 12.02 -28.96
C GLY A 284 1.04 10.71 -29.01
N THR A 285 -0.05 10.69 -29.77
CA THR A 285 -0.96 9.54 -29.84
C THR A 285 -0.50 8.55 -30.90
N LEU A 286 -0.21 7.32 -30.48
CA LEU A 286 -0.03 6.17 -31.34
C LEU A 286 -1.39 5.54 -31.67
N VAL A 287 -1.60 5.15 -32.91
CA VAL A 287 -2.85 4.53 -33.39
C VAL A 287 -2.53 3.18 -34.02
N GLY A 288 -3.10 2.11 -33.46
CA GLY A 288 -2.70 0.75 -33.79
C GLY A 288 -3.61 -0.30 -33.14
N GLN A 289 -3.09 -1.50 -32.93
CA GLN A 289 -3.76 -2.54 -32.14
C GLN A 289 -2.95 -2.82 -30.88
N ILE A 290 -3.54 -2.57 -29.70
CA ILE A 290 -2.93 -2.97 -28.43
C ILE A 290 -3.02 -4.50 -28.34
N THR A 291 -1.85 -5.14 -28.31
CA THR A 291 -1.71 -6.61 -28.37
C THR A 291 -1.70 -7.27 -27.00
N ASN A 292 -1.66 -6.50 -25.92
CA ASN A 292 -1.85 -7.04 -24.57
C ASN A 292 -3.28 -7.60 -24.42
N GLU A 293 -3.43 -8.92 -24.48
CA GLU A 293 -4.73 -9.58 -24.37
C GLU A 293 -5.38 -9.39 -23.00
N LYS A 294 -4.56 -9.38 -21.94
CA LYS A 294 -4.98 -9.22 -20.55
C LYS A 294 -3.99 -8.34 -19.82
N LEU A 295 -4.48 -7.26 -19.22
CA LEU A 295 -3.69 -6.39 -18.36
C LEU A 295 -4.07 -6.63 -16.90
N SER A 296 -3.09 -6.68 -16.01
CA SER A 296 -3.27 -6.93 -14.58
C SER A 296 -3.49 -5.62 -13.84
N PHE A 297 -4.68 -5.45 -13.28
CA PHE A 297 -5.09 -4.25 -12.55
C PHE A 297 -5.49 -4.59 -11.12
N GLU A 298 -5.02 -3.78 -10.19
CA GLU A 298 -5.19 -3.96 -8.75
C GLU A 298 -5.95 -2.79 -8.17
N THR A 299 -7.14 -3.02 -7.66
CA THR A 299 -7.86 -2.00 -6.89
C THR A 299 -7.48 -2.10 -5.41
N GLY A 300 -8.09 -1.26 -4.57
CA GLY A 300 -8.01 -1.43 -3.11
C GLY A 300 -8.41 -2.83 -2.64
N THR A 301 -9.27 -3.49 -3.41
CA THR A 301 -10.11 -4.58 -2.93
C THR A 301 -10.14 -5.77 -3.85
N SER A 302 -9.64 -5.65 -5.07
CA SER A 302 -9.75 -6.70 -6.08
C SER A 302 -8.57 -6.72 -7.04
N SER A 303 -8.22 -7.94 -7.42
CA SER A 303 -7.34 -8.29 -8.51
C SER A 303 -8.16 -8.51 -9.76
N VAL A 304 -7.93 -7.72 -10.82
CA VAL A 304 -8.77 -7.75 -12.03
C VAL A 304 -7.90 -7.88 -13.27
N LYS A 305 -8.27 -8.77 -14.19
CA LYS A 305 -7.66 -8.85 -15.52
C LYS A 305 -8.49 -7.98 -16.46
N LEU A 306 -7.95 -6.83 -16.85
CA LEU A 306 -8.58 -5.94 -17.81
C LEU A 306 -8.51 -6.58 -19.20
N THR A 307 -9.67 -6.63 -19.86
CA THR A 307 -9.81 -7.14 -21.21
C THR A 307 -10.41 -6.08 -22.13
N ARG A 308 -10.13 -6.18 -23.44
CA ARG A 308 -10.71 -5.33 -24.48
C ARG A 308 -12.25 -5.33 -24.46
N ALA A 309 -12.84 -6.47 -24.10
CA ALA A 309 -14.30 -6.66 -24.07
C ALA A 309 -14.98 -5.83 -22.97
N GLU A 310 -14.30 -5.63 -21.83
CA GLU A 310 -14.91 -5.04 -20.64
C GLU A 310 -14.48 -3.58 -20.44
N VAL A 311 -13.28 -3.22 -20.91
CA VAL A 311 -12.69 -1.91 -20.64
C VAL A 311 -12.71 -1.04 -21.89
N GLU A 312 -13.15 0.21 -21.71
CA GLU A 312 -13.08 1.21 -22.76
C GLU A 312 -11.71 1.89 -22.76
N ARG A 313 -11.25 2.35 -21.59
CA ARG A 313 -10.10 3.24 -21.48
C ARG A 313 -9.42 3.12 -20.13
N VAL A 314 -8.11 3.30 -20.13
CA VAL A 314 -7.32 3.43 -18.91
C VAL A 314 -6.56 4.75 -18.93
N GLU A 315 -6.68 5.53 -17.86
CA GLU A 315 -5.87 6.71 -17.60
C GLU A 315 -4.81 6.35 -16.57
N LEU A 316 -3.55 6.55 -16.93
CA LEU A 316 -2.42 6.26 -16.06
C LEU A 316 -2.00 7.53 -15.35
N SER A 317 -1.93 7.46 -14.03
CA SER A 317 -1.54 8.63 -13.26
C SER A 317 -0.02 8.79 -13.29
N THR A 318 0.42 10.02 -13.51
CA THR A 318 1.80 10.43 -13.27
C THR A 318 1.91 10.95 -11.85
N ALA A 319 2.83 10.38 -11.06
CA ALA A 319 3.20 10.80 -9.70
C ALA A 319 2.16 10.50 -8.59
N GLY A 320 2.17 9.25 -8.12
CA GLY A 320 1.65 8.88 -6.79
C GLY A 320 0.12 8.84 -6.64
N GLN A 321 -0.65 9.13 -7.69
CA GLN A 321 -2.08 8.82 -7.70
C GLN A 321 -2.34 7.46 -8.35
N LEU A 322 -3.52 6.91 -8.08
CA LEU A 322 -3.97 5.67 -8.66
C LEU A 322 -4.41 5.87 -10.13
N ASP A 323 -4.17 4.85 -10.94
CA ASP A 323 -4.67 4.73 -12.30
C ASP A 323 -6.20 4.58 -12.30
N LYS A 324 -6.85 5.05 -13.36
CA LYS A 324 -8.31 4.95 -13.52
C LYS A 324 -8.66 4.06 -14.70
N VAL A 325 -9.56 3.13 -14.47
CA VAL A 325 -10.14 2.25 -15.49
C VAL A 325 -11.58 2.65 -15.72
N PHE A 326 -11.92 2.92 -16.97
CA PHE A 326 -13.27 3.25 -17.43
C PHE A 326 -13.83 2.02 -18.13
N TRP A 327 -14.86 1.43 -17.52
CA TRP A 327 -15.50 0.21 -17.99
C TRP A 327 -16.58 0.52 -19.01
N ARG A 328 -16.83 -0.41 -19.94
CA ARG A 328 -17.82 -0.24 -21.01
C ARG A 328 -19.26 -0.22 -20.53
N ASP A 329 -19.53 -0.77 -19.34
CA ASP A 329 -20.83 -0.69 -18.65
C ASP A 329 -21.06 0.67 -17.95
N GLY A 330 -20.08 1.57 -18.02
CA GLY A 330 -20.16 2.94 -17.53
C GLY A 330 -19.60 3.18 -16.13
N HIS A 331 -19.19 2.14 -15.38
CA HIS A 331 -18.56 2.36 -14.08
C HIS A 331 -17.07 2.71 -14.20
N THR A 332 -16.48 3.22 -13.12
CA THR A 332 -15.06 3.59 -13.06
C THR A 332 -14.42 2.94 -11.84
N SER A 333 -13.26 2.31 -12.03
CA SER A 333 -12.44 1.77 -10.95
C SER A 333 -11.14 2.56 -10.83
N THR A 334 -10.63 2.65 -9.61
CA THR A 334 -9.36 3.32 -9.31
C THR A 334 -8.42 2.31 -8.67
N GLY A 335 -7.17 2.24 -9.13
CA GLY A 335 -6.25 1.17 -8.78
C GLY A 335 -4.86 1.32 -9.39
N LEU A 336 -4.12 0.23 -9.53
CA LEU A 336 -2.80 0.18 -10.11
C LEU A 336 -2.79 -0.79 -11.27
N LEU A 337 -2.40 -0.30 -12.45
CA LEU A 337 -1.98 -1.17 -13.54
C LEU A 337 -0.58 -1.72 -13.21
N LEU A 338 -0.45 -3.04 -13.15
CA LEU A 338 0.79 -3.70 -12.71
C LEU A 338 1.75 -3.93 -13.87
N ASP A 339 1.24 -4.00 -15.09
CA ASP A 339 2.04 -4.19 -16.29
C ASP A 339 3.01 -3.04 -16.49
N LYS A 340 4.30 -3.37 -16.53
CA LYS A 340 5.39 -2.38 -16.67
C LYS A 340 5.54 -1.89 -18.10
N LYS A 341 5.00 -2.62 -19.06
CA LYS A 341 5.13 -2.40 -20.50
C LYS A 341 3.79 -2.65 -21.17
N LEU A 342 3.49 -1.82 -22.16
CA LEU A 342 2.35 -1.95 -23.05
C LEU A 342 2.88 -2.15 -24.48
N GLU A 343 2.17 -2.96 -25.26
CA GLU A 343 2.53 -3.29 -26.63
C GLU A 343 1.43 -2.84 -27.57
N ILE A 344 1.84 -2.18 -28.66
CA ILE A 344 0.95 -1.72 -29.72
C ILE A 344 1.56 -2.09 -31.07
N ASP A 345 0.77 -2.78 -31.89
CA ASP A 345 1.09 -3.03 -33.29
C ASP A 345 0.66 -1.82 -34.13
N ILE A 346 1.61 -1.24 -34.86
CA ILE A 346 1.37 -0.14 -35.79
C ILE A 346 1.73 -0.64 -37.19
N ASN A 347 0.70 -1.01 -37.96
CA ASN A 347 0.84 -1.47 -39.35
C ASN A 347 1.76 -2.69 -39.52
N GLY A 348 1.70 -3.66 -38.60
CA GLY A 348 2.49 -4.90 -38.61
C GLY A 348 3.83 -4.80 -37.87
N GLU A 349 4.17 -3.64 -37.32
CA GLU A 349 5.34 -3.45 -36.46
C GLU A 349 4.91 -3.35 -35.00
N SER A 350 5.34 -4.33 -34.20
CA SER A 350 5.10 -4.30 -32.75
C SER A 350 6.03 -3.32 -32.06
N ARG A 351 5.44 -2.46 -31.22
CA ARG A 351 6.16 -1.48 -30.42
C ARG A 351 5.85 -1.65 -28.94
N THR A 352 6.90 -1.78 -28.14
CA THR A 352 6.79 -1.82 -26.68
C THR A 352 7.04 -0.44 -26.07
N VAL A 353 6.12 0.02 -25.23
CA VAL A 353 6.20 1.30 -24.51
C VAL A 353 6.18 1.04 -23.01
N GLU A 354 7.09 1.66 -22.26
CA GLU A 354 7.08 1.55 -20.79
C GLU A 354 5.87 2.29 -20.20
N LYS A 355 5.20 1.69 -19.20
CA LYS A 355 4.00 2.25 -18.53
C LYS A 355 4.20 3.71 -18.13
N LYS A 356 5.38 4.07 -17.61
CA LYS A 356 5.72 5.43 -17.14
C LYS A 356 5.67 6.50 -18.24
N LEU A 357 5.72 6.09 -19.50
CA LEU A 357 5.65 6.96 -20.67
C LEU A 357 4.25 7.02 -21.26
N VAL A 358 3.27 6.26 -20.76
CA VAL A 358 1.90 6.24 -21.27
C VAL A 358 1.01 7.08 -20.36
N ARG A 359 0.26 8.03 -20.93
CA ARG A 359 -0.73 8.84 -20.19
C ARG A 359 -2.10 8.18 -20.15
N LYS A 360 -2.51 7.62 -21.29
CA LYS A 360 -3.77 6.91 -21.42
C LYS A 360 -3.69 5.94 -22.60
N PHE A 361 -4.52 4.91 -22.55
CA PHE A 361 -4.80 4.10 -23.72
C PHE A 361 -6.27 3.71 -23.78
N ARG A 362 -6.77 3.49 -24.99
CA ARG A 362 -8.17 3.20 -25.28
C ARG A 362 -8.25 2.02 -26.22
N TRP A 363 -9.10 1.06 -25.87
CA TRP A 363 -9.49 0.00 -26.79
C TRP A 363 -10.66 0.46 -27.65
N SER A 364 -10.55 0.28 -28.98
CA SER A 364 -11.68 0.49 -29.88
C SER A 364 -12.83 -0.47 -29.51
N LYS A 365 -14.07 -0.12 -29.88
CA LYS A 365 -15.17 -1.10 -29.76
C LYS A 365 -14.93 -2.16 -30.83
N GLU A 366 -14.90 -3.43 -30.43
CA GLU A 366 -15.05 -4.50 -31.42
C GLU A 366 -16.42 -4.34 -32.08
N VAL A 367 -16.40 -3.98 -33.36
CA VAL A 367 -17.56 -4.24 -34.22
C VAL A 367 -17.45 -5.72 -34.55
N ALA A 368 -18.37 -6.53 -34.02
CA ALA A 368 -18.50 -7.91 -34.44
C ALA A 368 -18.60 -7.91 -35.98
N GLN A 369 -17.59 -8.45 -36.65
CA GLN A 369 -17.68 -8.74 -38.07
C GLN A 369 -18.79 -9.78 -38.19
N GLN A 370 -19.94 -9.36 -38.72
CA GLN A 370 -21.06 -10.24 -39.05
C GLN A 370 -20.69 -11.21 -40.17
#